data_AF-A0A2T4VQ75-F1
#
_entry.id   AF-A0A2T4VQ75-F1
#
_cell.length_a   1.000
_cell.length_b   1.000
_cell.length_c   1.000
_cell.angle_alpha   90.00
_cell.angle_beta   90.00
_cell.angle_gamma   90.00
#
_symmetry.space_group_name_H-M   'P 1'
#
loop_
_entity.id
_entity.type
_entity.pdbx_description
1 polymer ?
#
loop_
_entity_poly.entity_id
_entity_poly.type
_entity_poly.pdbx_seq_one_letter_code
_entity_poly.pdbx_strand_id
1 'polypeptide(L)'
;MRLNKSMMLGAVLVLAACGGSQVEDTEYVEATPDLTGTSLEINGDVADEGSKLTAEDFSGAYAQALTTQGPEFLAGARAEVKALNAALKDAITRITTLANGDLKEAQKGDVLVYGPKDLDNATFRLQVKKTSTKRFAWKLEARPLGSTDDTAWKLVGAGRLARGELAHRGRGTLALNLDNLKSVAPSTTGQGKLMASFAHTVGEDKTVSYRLVGFTPNPANHDPVTGAFVGYRLLPSRVTGIRVMGKWNLSSTATDAKENVFSRIRFRPGIGGRADVLASGGDIPASHVFIGSACWDAQEKEVFKILRDCVKGTEGQPGSCSVVFKEGDLLDCKHADFRGDVEPPAENPNDTAQEPGAPSETPDDVPGDVSADF
;
A
#
# COMPACT_ATOMS: atom_id res chain seq x y z
N MET A 1 -17.70 58.77 70.79
CA MET A 1 -17.33 57.40 71.20
C MET A 1 -17.49 56.49 69.99
N ARG A 2 -16.41 55.79 69.59
CA ARG A 2 -16.32 54.61 68.70
C ARG A 2 -16.63 54.82 67.20
N LEU A 3 -15.63 54.87 66.31
CA LEU A 3 -14.74 53.83 65.72
C LEU A 3 -15.34 52.98 64.59
N ASN A 4 -14.75 53.20 63.39
CA ASN A 4 -14.34 52.28 62.31
C ASN A 4 -15.31 51.25 61.71
N LYS A 5 -15.34 51.22 60.36
CA LYS A 5 -14.60 50.20 59.59
C LYS A 5 -14.47 50.60 58.10
N SER A 6 -13.23 50.77 57.68
CA SER A 6 -12.77 50.82 56.30
C SER A 6 -12.99 49.48 55.60
N MET A 7 -13.45 49.50 54.35
CA MET A 7 -13.36 48.37 53.43
C MET A 7 -12.43 48.74 52.28
N MET A 8 -11.23 48.13 52.29
CA MET A 8 -10.31 48.07 51.16
C MET A 8 -10.92 47.12 50.10
N LEU A 9 -11.14 47.62 48.88
CA LEU A 9 -11.30 46.76 47.71
C LEU A 9 -9.90 46.53 47.12
N GLY A 10 -9.38 45.32 47.31
CA GLY A 10 -8.16 44.87 46.64
C GLY A 10 -8.48 44.48 45.20
N ALA A 11 -7.86 45.16 44.24
CA ALA A 11 -7.84 44.76 42.84
C ALA A 11 -6.92 43.54 42.69
N VAL A 12 -7.52 42.36 42.51
CA VAL A 12 -6.81 41.16 42.06
C VAL A 12 -6.54 41.33 40.56
N LEU A 13 -5.28 41.63 40.22
CA LEU A 13 -4.73 41.45 38.88
C LEU A 13 -4.79 39.94 38.56
N VAL A 14 -5.81 39.53 37.81
CA VAL A 14 -5.86 38.21 37.19
C VAL A 14 -4.79 38.20 36.10
N LEU A 15 -3.72 37.44 36.33
CA LEU A 15 -2.79 37.00 35.30
C LEU A 15 -3.61 36.38 34.17
N ALA A 16 -3.65 37.04 33.01
CA ALA A 16 -4.11 36.42 31.78
C ALA A 16 -3.16 35.25 31.48
N ALA A 17 -3.60 34.05 31.84
CA ALA A 17 -2.97 32.82 31.40
C ALA A 17 -2.90 32.85 29.87
N CYS A 18 -1.75 32.43 29.35
CA CYS A 18 -1.54 32.09 27.94
C CYS A 18 -2.57 31.03 27.52
N GLY A 19 -3.76 31.49 27.16
CA GLY A 19 -4.81 30.67 26.56
C GLY A 19 -4.35 30.34 25.16
N GLY A 20 -3.62 29.23 25.02
CA GLY A 20 -3.41 28.59 23.74
C GLY A 20 -4.78 28.25 23.18
N SER A 21 -5.30 29.11 22.31
CA SER A 21 -6.48 28.85 21.51
C SER A 21 -6.26 27.49 20.86
N GLN A 22 -7.05 26.49 21.25
CA GLN A 22 -6.94 25.17 20.63
C GLN A 22 -7.23 25.36 19.14
N VAL A 23 -6.21 25.13 18.32
CA VAL A 23 -6.37 25.13 16.87
C VAL A 23 -7.26 23.92 16.56
N GLU A 24 -8.46 24.18 16.05
CA GLU A 24 -9.33 23.16 15.46
C GLU A 24 -8.61 22.57 14.26
N ASP A 25 -8.12 21.34 14.42
CA ASP A 25 -7.25 20.65 13.47
C ASP A 25 -7.86 19.37 12.91
N THR A 26 -9.07 19.02 13.33
CA THR A 26 -9.79 17.81 12.89
C THR A 26 -9.82 17.69 11.37
N GLU A 27 -10.14 18.77 10.66
CA GLU A 27 -10.16 18.75 9.19
C GLU A 27 -8.78 18.44 8.58
N TYR A 28 -7.68 18.90 9.19
CA TYR A 28 -6.32 18.64 8.71
C TYR A 28 -5.89 17.21 9.01
N VAL A 29 -6.22 16.69 10.19
CA VAL A 29 -5.92 15.31 10.59
C VAL A 29 -6.68 14.33 9.70
N GLU A 30 -7.98 14.56 9.49
CA GLU A 30 -8.83 13.77 8.59
C GLU A 30 -8.41 13.89 7.12
N ALA A 31 -7.59 14.88 6.77
CA ALA A 31 -7.01 15.04 5.45
C ALA A 31 -5.68 14.30 5.24
N THR A 32 -5.26 13.48 6.19
CA THR A 32 -4.12 12.56 6.05
C THR A 32 -4.60 11.17 5.61
N PRO A 33 -3.78 10.35 4.94
CA PRO A 33 -4.15 8.98 4.58
C PRO A 33 -4.18 8.07 5.83
N ASP A 34 -5.07 7.08 5.81
CA ASP A 34 -5.08 5.95 6.74
C ASP A 34 -4.83 4.62 6.01
N LEU A 35 -4.55 3.55 6.76
CA LEU A 35 -4.24 2.25 6.17
C LEU A 35 -5.45 1.67 5.43
N THR A 36 -6.65 1.86 5.98
CA THR A 36 -7.89 1.36 5.39
C THR A 36 -8.15 1.94 4.01
N GLY A 37 -7.89 3.24 3.82
CA GLY A 37 -8.11 3.93 2.54
C GLY A 37 -7.00 3.72 1.50
N THR A 38 -5.89 3.10 1.88
CA THR A 38 -4.72 3.00 1.01
C THR A 38 -4.26 1.57 0.76
N SER A 39 -4.47 0.63 1.69
CA SER A 39 -4.08 -0.79 1.53
C SER A 39 -4.70 -1.50 0.33
N LEU A 40 -3.99 -2.49 -0.21
CA LEU A 40 -4.57 -3.53 -1.07
C LEU A 40 -5.23 -4.60 -0.21
N GLU A 41 -6.28 -5.23 -0.74
CA GLU A 41 -7.04 -6.28 -0.04
C GLU A 41 -7.27 -7.46 -0.99
N ILE A 42 -6.79 -8.65 -0.63
CA ILE A 42 -7.05 -9.92 -1.34
C ILE A 42 -8.27 -10.62 -0.74
N ASN A 43 -8.37 -10.69 0.58
CA ASN A 43 -9.39 -11.42 1.34
C ASN A 43 -10.56 -10.52 1.79
N GLY A 44 -10.51 -9.22 1.45
CA GLY A 44 -11.56 -8.26 1.77
C GLY A 44 -11.63 -7.86 3.24
N ASP A 45 -10.56 -8.12 4.01
CA ASP A 45 -10.34 -7.60 5.36
C ASP A 45 -8.91 -7.05 5.52
N VAL A 46 -8.82 -5.76 5.85
CA VAL A 46 -7.55 -5.05 6.10
C VAL A 46 -6.86 -5.56 7.37
N ALA A 47 -7.63 -6.07 8.34
CA ALA A 47 -7.07 -6.54 9.61
C ALA A 47 -6.16 -7.75 9.39
N ASP A 48 -6.58 -8.71 8.56
CA ASP A 48 -5.83 -9.96 8.33
C ASP A 48 -4.59 -9.74 7.43
N GLU A 49 -4.62 -8.72 6.57
CA GLU A 49 -3.53 -8.42 5.63
C GLU A 49 -2.50 -7.42 6.19
N GLY A 50 -2.75 -6.87 7.38
CA GLY A 50 -1.88 -5.92 8.07
C GLY A 50 -1.55 -6.29 9.52
N SER A 51 -2.04 -7.41 10.05
CA SER A 51 -1.76 -7.85 11.43
C SER A 51 -0.85 -9.09 11.45
N LYS A 52 0.37 -8.86 11.95
CA LYS A 52 1.43 -9.85 12.22
C LYS A 52 2.01 -10.54 10.98
N LEU A 53 3.20 -10.08 10.60
CA LEU A 53 4.19 -10.94 9.93
C LEU A 53 4.70 -11.90 11.02
N THR A 54 4.34 -13.18 11.02
CA THR A 54 5.11 -14.16 11.81
C THR A 54 6.31 -14.58 10.98
N ALA A 55 7.46 -14.89 11.60
CA ALA A 55 8.62 -15.39 10.87
C ALA A 55 8.31 -16.68 10.08
N GLU A 56 7.28 -17.43 10.50
CA GLU A 56 6.77 -18.64 9.83
C GLU A 56 6.07 -18.33 8.51
N ASP A 57 5.43 -17.16 8.37
CA ASP A 57 4.87 -16.71 7.08
C ASP A 57 5.97 -16.37 6.05
N PHE A 58 7.25 -16.34 6.46
CA PHE A 58 8.40 -15.93 5.62
C PHE A 58 9.59 -16.90 5.64
N SER A 59 9.55 -17.98 6.42
CA SER A 59 10.67 -18.92 6.55
C SER A 59 10.83 -19.86 5.36
N GLY A 60 9.85 -19.92 4.45
CA GLY A 60 10.04 -20.49 3.14
C GLY A 60 10.62 -19.41 2.22
N ALA A 61 11.86 -19.58 1.76
CA ALA A 61 12.20 -19.03 0.46
C ALA A 61 11.09 -19.49 -0.48
N TYR A 62 10.27 -18.57 -1.00
CA TYR A 62 9.13 -18.88 -1.87
C TYR A 62 9.68 -19.39 -3.21
N ALA A 63 10.23 -20.59 -3.20
CA ALA A 63 10.51 -21.39 -4.36
C ALA A 63 9.16 -21.95 -4.80
N GLN A 64 8.42 -21.16 -5.59
CA GLN A 64 7.17 -21.65 -6.16
C GLN A 64 7.52 -22.73 -7.16
N ALA A 65 7.14 -23.96 -6.85
CA ALA A 65 7.41 -25.08 -7.71
C ALA A 65 6.52 -25.04 -8.95
N LEU A 66 7.09 -24.88 -10.16
CA LEU A 66 6.42 -25.35 -11.39
C LEU A 66 6.63 -26.88 -11.54
N THR A 67 6.50 -27.62 -10.44
CA THR A 67 6.63 -29.09 -10.42
C THR A 67 5.28 -29.76 -10.65
N THR A 68 5.26 -31.08 -10.59
CA THR A 68 4.04 -31.91 -10.61
C THR A 68 3.09 -31.68 -9.42
N GLN A 69 3.43 -30.80 -8.47
CA GLN A 69 2.52 -30.35 -7.39
C GLN A 69 1.80 -29.03 -7.71
N GLY A 70 2.18 -28.38 -8.82
CA GLY A 70 1.57 -27.15 -9.28
C GLY A 70 2.03 -25.91 -8.51
N PRO A 71 1.87 -24.73 -9.12
CA PRO A 71 2.29 -23.47 -8.52
C PRO A 71 1.30 -22.96 -7.45
N GLU A 72 1.83 -22.29 -6.41
CA GLU A 72 1.08 -21.66 -5.32
C GLU A 72 0.89 -20.14 -5.55
N PHE A 73 0.27 -19.79 -6.68
CA PHE A 73 0.17 -18.40 -7.14
C PHE A 73 -0.47 -17.43 -6.13
N LEU A 74 -1.49 -17.90 -5.41
CA LEU A 74 -2.19 -17.10 -4.41
C LEU A 74 -1.27 -16.75 -3.21
N ALA A 75 -0.46 -17.72 -2.77
CA ALA A 75 0.43 -17.52 -1.63
C ALA A 75 1.49 -16.44 -1.93
N GLY A 76 2.10 -16.48 -3.12
CA GLY A 76 3.09 -15.47 -3.54
C GLY A 76 2.51 -14.06 -3.60
N ALA A 77 1.36 -13.89 -4.25
CA ALA A 77 0.71 -12.59 -4.33
C ALA A 77 0.26 -12.06 -2.96
N ARG A 78 -0.20 -12.94 -2.05
CA ARG A 78 -0.50 -12.57 -0.66
C ARG A 78 0.74 -12.10 0.08
N ALA A 79 1.87 -12.78 -0.09
CA ALA A 79 3.12 -12.35 0.53
C ALA A 79 3.53 -10.94 0.05
N GLU A 80 3.36 -10.64 -1.24
CA GLU A 80 3.64 -9.31 -1.81
C GLU A 80 2.72 -8.23 -1.27
N VAL A 81 1.40 -8.47 -1.25
CA VAL A 81 0.42 -7.53 -0.71
C VAL A 81 0.65 -7.32 0.79
N LYS A 82 0.93 -8.37 1.55
CA LYS A 82 1.24 -8.29 2.99
C LYS A 82 2.50 -7.47 3.24
N ALA A 83 3.57 -7.69 2.46
CA ALA A 83 4.81 -6.93 2.55
C ALA A 83 4.60 -5.44 2.23
N LEU A 84 3.83 -5.14 1.18
CA LEU A 84 3.45 -3.76 0.82
C LEU A 84 2.64 -3.09 1.94
N ASN A 85 1.58 -3.73 2.40
CA ASN A 85 0.68 -3.22 3.44
C ASN A 85 1.42 -3.02 4.77
N ALA A 86 2.38 -3.89 5.13
CA ALA A 86 3.19 -3.74 6.33
C ALA A 86 4.07 -2.48 6.28
N ALA A 87 4.70 -2.19 5.14
CA ALA A 87 5.50 -0.98 4.97
C ALA A 87 4.64 0.29 5.00
N LEU A 88 3.48 0.24 4.34
CA LEU A 88 2.51 1.33 4.35
C LEU A 88 2.00 1.61 5.78
N LYS A 89 1.73 0.55 6.54
CA LYS A 89 1.31 0.65 7.94
C LYS A 89 2.34 1.35 8.81
N ASP A 90 3.63 1.03 8.67
CA ASP A 90 4.70 1.71 9.45
C ASP A 90 4.70 3.22 9.17
N ALA A 91 4.67 3.61 7.89
CA ALA A 91 4.65 5.02 7.52
C ALA A 91 3.38 5.76 8.00
N ILE A 92 2.21 5.15 7.83
CA ILE A 92 0.93 5.74 8.27
C ILE A 92 0.87 5.84 9.80
N THR A 93 1.40 4.85 10.52
CA THR A 93 1.46 4.89 11.99
C THR A 93 2.27 6.09 12.49
N ARG A 94 3.34 6.48 11.78
CA ARG A 94 4.12 7.69 12.11
C ARG A 94 3.30 8.95 11.91
N ILE A 95 2.57 9.05 10.79
CA ILE A 95 1.67 10.20 10.49
C ILE A 95 0.59 10.32 11.57
N THR A 96 -0.12 9.23 11.88
CA THR A 96 -1.20 9.25 12.88
C THR A 96 -0.67 9.55 14.28
N THR A 97 0.52 9.04 14.64
CA THR A 97 1.17 9.34 15.93
C THR A 97 1.54 10.81 16.09
N LEU A 98 1.93 11.48 15.00
CA LEU A 98 2.22 12.92 15.01
C LEU A 98 0.93 13.73 15.04
N ALA A 99 -0.03 13.40 14.17
CA ALA A 99 -1.31 14.09 14.06
C ALA A 99 -2.14 14.04 15.35
N ASN A 100 -2.04 12.95 16.12
CA ASN A 100 -2.70 12.79 17.42
C ASN A 100 -1.87 13.27 18.62
N GLY A 101 -0.68 13.86 18.39
CA GLY A 101 0.20 14.33 19.46
C GLY A 101 -0.16 15.73 19.99
N ASP A 102 0.37 16.06 21.18
CA ASP A 102 0.10 17.36 21.82
C ASP A 102 0.91 18.54 21.23
N LEU A 103 1.97 18.23 20.47
CA LEU A 103 2.84 19.24 19.85
C LEU A 103 2.27 19.67 18.49
N LYS A 104 1.42 20.71 18.52
CA LYS A 104 0.84 21.32 17.32
C LYS A 104 1.05 22.83 17.28
N GLU A 105 1.45 23.32 16.12
CA GLU A 105 1.65 24.74 15.85
C GLU A 105 0.99 25.14 14.54
N ALA A 106 0.15 26.18 14.57
CA ALA A 106 -0.36 26.81 13.37
C ALA A 106 0.69 27.76 12.79
N GLN A 107 0.97 27.63 11.50
CA GLN A 107 1.87 28.52 10.75
C GLN A 107 1.11 29.34 9.70
N LYS A 108 1.79 30.35 9.14
CA LYS A 108 1.22 31.22 8.11
C LYS A 108 0.85 30.42 6.86
N GLY A 109 -0.31 30.70 6.27
CA GLY A 109 -0.74 30.14 4.99
C GLY A 109 -1.50 28.81 5.10
N ASP A 110 -2.35 28.68 6.11
CA ASP A 110 -3.18 27.49 6.38
C ASP A 110 -2.35 26.20 6.48
N VAL A 111 -1.22 26.28 7.20
CA VAL A 111 -0.32 25.15 7.47
C VAL A 111 -0.38 24.80 8.96
N LEU A 112 -0.65 23.54 9.26
CA LEU A 112 -0.47 22.97 10.60
C LEU A 112 0.78 22.11 10.64
N VAL A 113 1.59 22.30 11.67
CA VAL A 113 2.81 21.53 11.92
C VAL A 113 2.60 20.71 13.18
N TYR A 114 2.86 19.40 13.07
CA TYR A 114 2.80 18.44 14.16
C TYR A 114 4.20 17.89 14.45
N GLY A 115 4.60 17.91 15.73
CA GLY A 115 5.97 17.66 16.15
C GLY A 115 6.82 18.94 16.19
N PRO A 116 8.17 18.84 16.26
CA PRO A 116 8.97 17.63 16.13
C PRO A 116 8.75 16.62 17.26
N LYS A 117 8.82 15.32 16.95
CA LYS A 117 8.69 14.24 17.93
C LYS A 117 9.65 13.11 17.59
N ASP A 118 10.32 12.60 18.61
CA ASP A 118 11.17 11.42 18.49
C ASP A 118 10.30 10.17 18.37
N LEU A 119 10.50 9.39 17.31
CA LEU A 119 9.82 8.13 17.05
C LEU A 119 10.87 7.12 16.58
N ASP A 120 11.00 6.02 17.31
CA ASP A 120 12.00 4.97 17.05
C ASP A 120 13.44 5.51 17.00
N ASN A 121 13.98 5.67 15.80
CA ASN A 121 15.39 5.95 15.50
C ASN A 121 15.60 7.33 14.83
N ALA A 122 14.57 8.18 14.75
CA ALA A 122 14.65 9.52 14.17
C ALA A 122 13.67 10.50 14.83
N THR A 123 13.91 11.79 14.60
CA THR A 123 12.96 12.86 14.96
C THR A 123 12.12 13.20 13.73
N PHE A 124 10.80 13.20 13.85
CA PHE A 124 9.87 13.44 12.75
C PHE A 124 9.08 14.73 12.94
N ARG A 125 8.67 15.35 11.82
CA ARG A 125 7.64 16.38 11.79
C ARG A 125 6.71 16.18 10.61
N LEU A 126 5.43 16.42 10.83
CA LEU A 126 4.38 16.38 9.80
C LEU A 126 3.91 17.82 9.56
N GLN A 127 3.79 18.21 8.30
CA GLN A 127 3.19 19.48 7.91
C GLN A 127 2.00 19.20 7.02
N VAL A 128 0.85 19.80 7.32
CA VAL A 128 -0.38 19.68 6.52
C VAL A 128 -0.84 21.07 6.12
N LYS A 129 -0.94 21.31 4.82
CA LYS A 129 -1.36 22.57 4.21
C LYS A 129 -2.72 22.40 3.55
N LYS A 130 -3.66 23.30 3.85
CA LYS A 130 -4.90 23.42 3.08
C LYS A 130 -4.62 24.22 1.82
N THR A 131 -4.76 23.59 0.66
CA THR A 131 -4.46 24.23 -0.65
C THR A 131 -5.70 24.84 -1.29
N SER A 132 -6.88 24.30 -0.99
CA SER A 132 -8.19 24.90 -1.30
C SER A 132 -9.27 24.29 -0.40
N THR A 133 -10.54 24.66 -0.62
CA THR A 133 -11.67 23.96 0.01
C THR A 133 -11.58 22.45 -0.23
N LYS A 134 -11.59 21.67 0.86
CA LYS A 134 -11.44 20.20 0.88
C LYS A 134 -10.17 19.65 0.19
N ARG A 135 -9.14 20.45 -0.09
CA ARG A 135 -7.88 19.96 -0.67
C ARG A 135 -6.72 20.25 0.24
N PHE A 136 -5.93 19.21 0.48
CA PHE A 136 -4.81 19.24 1.40
C PHE A 136 -3.58 18.63 0.75
N ALA A 137 -2.43 19.18 1.08
CA ALA A 137 -1.13 18.59 0.82
C ALA A 137 -0.44 18.37 2.15
N TRP A 138 0.29 17.27 2.29
CA TRP A 138 1.05 16.97 3.49
C TRP A 138 2.45 16.51 3.14
N LYS A 139 3.38 16.74 4.06
CA LYS A 139 4.73 16.18 3.99
C LYS A 139 5.19 15.70 5.37
N LEU A 140 5.87 14.57 5.35
CA LEU A 140 6.54 13.95 6.48
C LEU A 140 8.04 14.11 6.28
N GLU A 141 8.70 14.77 7.23
CA GLU A 141 10.13 14.96 7.24
C GLU A 141 10.74 14.27 8.46
N ALA A 142 11.96 13.79 8.33
CA ALA A 142 12.72 13.17 9.40
C ALA A 142 14.15 13.70 9.47
N ARG A 143 14.75 13.72 10.65
CA ARG A 143 16.16 14.02 10.87
C ARG A 143 16.76 13.04 11.89
N PRO A 144 18.11 12.92 11.98
CA PRO A 144 18.74 12.03 12.94
C PRO A 144 18.30 12.34 14.37
N LEU A 145 18.12 11.29 15.17
CA LEU A 145 17.68 11.41 16.56
C LEU A 145 18.63 12.33 17.34
N GLY A 146 18.06 13.28 18.09
CA GLY A 146 18.83 14.25 18.89
C GLY A 146 19.50 15.37 18.08
N SER A 147 19.39 15.36 16.75
CA SER A 147 19.83 16.50 15.94
C SER A 147 18.96 17.72 16.23
N THR A 148 19.60 18.88 16.37
CA THR A 148 18.94 20.20 16.44
C THR A 148 19.12 21.02 15.16
N ASP A 149 19.85 20.48 14.19
CA ASP A 149 20.12 21.14 12.91
C ASP A 149 18.86 21.12 12.03
N ASP A 150 18.41 22.30 11.62
CA ASP A 150 17.25 22.47 10.74
C ASP A 150 17.55 22.12 9.28
N THR A 151 18.83 22.02 8.90
CA THR A 151 19.22 21.55 7.57
C THR A 151 19.25 20.01 7.47
N ALA A 152 19.14 19.32 8.61
CA ALA A 152 19.16 17.86 8.68
C ALA A 152 17.81 17.20 8.31
N TRP A 153 16.74 17.97 8.13
CA TRP A 153 15.43 17.46 7.73
C TRP A 153 15.48 16.91 6.30
N LYS A 154 15.09 15.64 6.15
CA LYS A 154 14.90 14.95 4.86
C LYS A 154 13.43 14.67 4.65
N LEU A 155 12.94 14.87 3.43
CA LEU A 155 11.60 14.50 3.02
C LEU A 155 11.49 12.97 2.93
N VAL A 156 10.74 12.34 3.83
CA VAL A 156 10.57 10.87 3.85
C VAL A 156 9.21 10.44 3.33
N GLY A 157 8.22 11.34 3.34
CA GLY A 157 6.94 11.09 2.68
C GLY A 157 6.21 12.37 2.32
N ALA A 158 5.31 12.28 1.36
CA ALA A 158 4.44 13.39 0.96
C ALA A 158 3.16 12.87 0.33
N GLY A 159 2.14 13.70 0.26
CA GLY A 159 0.90 13.33 -0.39
C GLY A 159 -0.09 14.46 -0.49
N ARG A 160 -1.22 14.15 -1.12
CA ARG A 160 -2.34 15.07 -1.31
C ARG A 160 -3.64 14.32 -1.09
N LEU A 161 -4.64 15.03 -0.58
CA LEU A 161 -6.00 14.50 -0.43
C LEU A 161 -7.01 15.59 -0.79
N ALA A 162 -7.79 15.33 -1.84
CA ALA A 162 -9.08 15.94 -2.04
C ALA A 162 -10.11 15.16 -1.20
N ARG A 163 -10.41 15.70 -0.01
CA ARG A 163 -11.23 15.02 1.00
C ARG A 163 -12.67 14.84 0.51
N GLY A 164 -13.19 13.63 0.70
CA GLY A 164 -14.59 13.29 0.54
C GLY A 164 -15.43 13.70 1.75
N GLU A 165 -16.55 13.00 1.95
CA GLU A 165 -17.46 13.22 3.08
C GLU A 165 -17.02 12.47 4.35
N LEU A 166 -16.27 11.38 4.20
CA LEU A 166 -15.75 10.59 5.31
C LEU A 166 -14.30 10.96 5.60
N ALA A 167 -13.91 10.87 6.87
CA ALA A 167 -12.53 11.06 7.32
C ALA A 167 -11.57 10.14 6.55
N HIS A 168 -10.42 10.67 6.14
CA HIS A 168 -9.38 9.94 5.39
C HIS A 168 -9.83 9.37 4.04
N ARG A 169 -11.03 9.71 3.56
CA ARG A 169 -11.57 9.28 2.25
C ARG A 169 -11.58 10.42 1.26
N GLY A 170 -11.77 10.06 -0.01
CA GLY A 170 -11.71 10.96 -1.15
C GLY A 170 -10.69 10.46 -2.17
N ARG A 171 -10.06 11.38 -2.89
CA ARG A 171 -9.06 11.08 -3.91
C ARG A 171 -7.73 11.71 -3.57
N GLY A 172 -6.65 10.96 -3.72
CA GLY A 172 -5.34 11.47 -3.34
C GLY A 172 -4.18 10.65 -3.81
N THR A 173 -3.01 11.11 -3.38
CA THR A 173 -1.72 10.47 -3.61
C THR A 173 -0.94 10.39 -2.31
N LEU A 174 -0.06 9.40 -2.22
CA LEU A 174 0.94 9.31 -1.17
C LEU A 174 2.25 8.81 -1.80
N ALA A 175 3.37 9.22 -1.24
CA ALA A 175 4.67 8.80 -1.69
C ALA A 175 5.62 8.73 -0.50
N LEU A 176 6.43 7.68 -0.44
CA LEU A 176 7.36 7.34 0.63
C LEU A 176 8.74 7.08 0.04
N ASN A 177 9.78 7.62 0.67
CA ASN A 177 11.17 7.42 0.31
C ASN A 177 11.93 6.79 1.48
N LEU A 178 12.12 5.48 1.42
CA LEU A 178 12.82 4.72 2.45
C LEU A 178 14.32 4.97 2.41
N ASP A 179 14.90 5.35 1.26
CA ASP A 179 16.31 5.72 1.17
C ASP A 179 16.60 7.01 1.98
N ASN A 180 15.73 8.01 1.87
CA ASN A 180 15.81 9.23 2.67
C ASN A 180 15.64 8.91 4.16
N LEU A 181 14.69 8.04 4.52
CA LEU A 181 14.50 7.62 5.90
C LEU A 181 15.75 6.90 6.45
N LYS A 182 16.29 5.94 5.71
CA LYS A 182 17.51 5.20 6.07
C LYS A 182 18.72 6.12 6.22
N SER A 183 18.80 7.20 5.44
CA SER A 183 19.90 8.17 5.55
C SER A 183 19.94 8.92 6.88
N VAL A 184 18.78 9.13 7.53
CA VAL A 184 18.67 9.78 8.84
C VAL A 184 18.50 8.80 9.99
N ALA A 185 18.08 7.57 9.68
CA ALA A 185 17.76 6.52 10.62
C ALA A 185 18.39 5.19 10.13
N PRO A 186 19.71 4.97 10.30
CA PRO A 186 20.43 3.87 9.65
C PRO A 186 19.98 2.45 10.01
N SER A 187 19.25 2.27 11.11
CA SER A 187 18.66 0.98 11.49
C SER A 187 17.38 0.63 10.71
N THR A 188 16.87 1.54 9.87
CA THR A 188 15.78 1.25 8.93
C THR A 188 16.25 0.24 7.90
N THR A 189 15.58 -0.92 7.86
CA THR A 189 15.94 -2.03 6.96
C THR A 189 15.54 -1.75 5.51
N GLY A 190 14.36 -1.15 5.32
CA GLY A 190 13.79 -0.93 4.00
C GLY A 190 14.56 0.07 3.13
N GLN A 191 14.29 0.03 1.83
CA GLN A 191 14.91 0.89 0.82
C GLN A 191 13.96 1.15 -0.35
N GLY A 192 14.33 2.10 -1.21
CA GLY A 192 13.59 2.49 -2.39
C GLY A 192 12.38 3.38 -2.10
N LYS A 193 11.47 3.44 -3.08
CA LYS A 193 10.31 4.34 -3.05
C LYS A 193 9.00 3.60 -3.30
N LEU A 194 7.98 3.97 -2.55
CA LEU A 194 6.60 3.54 -2.73
C LEU A 194 5.76 4.78 -3.00
N MET A 195 5.10 4.82 -4.14
CA MET A 195 4.17 5.88 -4.52
C MET A 195 2.82 5.23 -4.77
N ALA A 196 1.75 5.90 -4.37
CA ALA A 196 0.40 5.42 -4.64
C ALA A 196 -0.53 6.58 -5.01
N SER A 197 -1.54 6.25 -5.79
CA SER A 197 -2.75 7.04 -5.94
C SER A 197 -3.95 6.20 -5.51
N PHE A 198 -4.95 6.86 -4.95
CA PHE A 198 -6.15 6.21 -4.44
C PHE A 198 -7.39 7.07 -4.67
N ALA A 199 -8.53 6.41 -4.79
CA ALA A 199 -9.84 7.03 -4.83
C ALA A 199 -10.86 6.19 -4.07
N HIS A 200 -11.84 6.89 -3.51
CA HIS A 200 -12.95 6.30 -2.79
C HIS A 200 -14.27 6.82 -3.35
N THR A 201 -15.25 5.93 -3.52
CA THR A 201 -16.63 6.34 -3.81
C THR A 201 -17.36 6.72 -2.52
N VAL A 202 -18.54 7.33 -2.65
CA VAL A 202 -19.44 7.60 -1.51
C VAL A 202 -19.88 6.29 -0.83
N GLY A 203 -19.93 5.18 -1.58
CA GLY A 203 -20.23 3.84 -1.06
C GLY A 203 -19.04 3.13 -0.42
N GLU A 204 -17.90 3.82 -0.24
CA GLU A 204 -16.65 3.28 0.29
C GLU A 204 -15.99 2.19 -0.57
N ASP A 205 -16.39 2.08 -1.85
CA ASP A 205 -15.55 1.39 -2.84
C ASP A 205 -14.20 2.09 -2.89
N LYS A 206 -13.15 1.33 -3.15
CA LYS A 206 -11.77 1.83 -3.17
C LYS A 206 -11.06 1.34 -4.41
N THR A 207 -10.27 2.20 -5.03
CA THR A 207 -9.25 1.86 -6.02
C THR A 207 -7.91 2.38 -5.53
N VAL A 208 -6.86 1.58 -5.68
CA VAL A 208 -5.50 1.98 -5.37
C VAL A 208 -4.57 1.51 -6.47
N SER A 209 -3.65 2.38 -6.85
CA SER A 209 -2.55 2.06 -7.75
C SER A 209 -1.24 2.47 -7.09
N TYR A 210 -0.30 1.54 -7.03
CA TYR A 210 1.04 1.73 -6.53
C TYR A 210 2.02 1.75 -7.69
N ARG A 211 3.09 2.51 -7.51
CA ARG A 211 4.34 2.42 -8.24
C ARG A 211 5.46 2.23 -7.22
N LEU A 212 6.30 1.25 -7.48
CA LEU A 212 7.44 0.86 -6.68
C LEU A 212 8.70 1.13 -7.50
N VAL A 213 9.73 1.70 -6.87
CA VAL A 213 11.04 1.93 -7.48
C VAL A 213 12.12 1.43 -6.55
N GLY A 214 12.71 0.29 -6.88
CA GLY A 214 13.73 -0.38 -6.06
C GLY A 214 13.26 -0.65 -4.63
N PHE A 215 11.95 -0.84 -4.44
CA PHE A 215 11.31 -0.88 -3.13
C PHE A 215 11.44 -2.24 -2.49
N THR A 216 11.86 -2.28 -1.23
CA THR A 216 11.71 -3.46 -0.37
C THR A 216 11.57 -3.02 1.08
N PRO A 217 10.65 -3.61 1.87
CA PRO A 217 10.57 -3.33 3.31
C PRO A 217 11.78 -3.89 4.09
N ASN A 218 12.40 -4.95 3.57
CA ASN A 218 13.59 -5.56 4.16
C ASN A 218 14.35 -6.37 3.11
N PRO A 219 15.55 -5.92 2.67
CA PRO A 219 16.34 -6.63 1.67
C PRO A 219 16.85 -7.99 2.14
N ALA A 220 16.83 -8.28 3.45
CA ALA A 220 17.17 -9.62 3.96
C ALA A 220 16.10 -10.67 3.61
N ASN A 221 14.85 -10.25 3.42
CA ASN A 221 13.71 -11.14 3.22
C ASN A 221 13.07 -11.00 1.84
N HIS A 222 13.24 -9.84 1.18
CA HIS A 222 12.57 -9.52 -0.08
C HIS A 222 13.49 -8.77 -1.03
N ASP A 223 13.50 -9.22 -2.28
CA ASP A 223 14.17 -8.48 -3.34
C ASP A 223 13.53 -7.11 -3.57
N PRO A 224 14.32 -6.10 -3.94
CA PRO A 224 13.80 -4.83 -4.43
C PRO A 224 12.91 -5.01 -5.66
N VAL A 225 11.68 -4.49 -5.59
CA VAL A 225 10.71 -4.49 -6.69
C VAL A 225 10.65 -3.11 -7.35
N THR A 226 10.70 -3.11 -8.68
CA THR A 226 10.34 -1.95 -9.51
C THR A 226 9.18 -2.36 -10.39
N GLY A 227 8.00 -1.79 -10.12
CA GLY A 227 6.77 -2.15 -10.82
C GLY A 227 5.54 -1.47 -10.24
N ALA A 228 4.36 -1.89 -10.67
CA ALA A 228 3.09 -1.30 -10.33
C ALA A 228 2.14 -2.36 -9.80
N PHE A 229 1.54 -2.09 -8.64
CA PHE A 229 0.50 -2.94 -8.06
C PHE A 229 -0.80 -2.17 -8.11
N VAL A 230 -1.87 -2.79 -8.58
CA VAL A 230 -3.17 -2.12 -8.73
C VAL A 230 -4.22 -2.97 -8.09
N GLY A 231 -5.21 -2.37 -7.45
CA GLY A 231 -6.36 -3.12 -7.02
C GLY A 231 -7.55 -2.27 -6.64
N TYR A 232 -8.67 -2.94 -6.47
CA TYR A 232 -9.90 -2.35 -6.00
C TYR A 232 -10.62 -3.26 -5.01
N ARG A 233 -11.53 -2.66 -4.27
CA ARG A 233 -12.53 -3.34 -3.46
C ARG A 233 -13.87 -2.65 -3.61
N LEU A 234 -14.91 -3.44 -3.81
CA LEU A 234 -16.29 -2.96 -3.88
C LEU A 234 -17.00 -3.17 -2.54
N LEU A 235 -17.91 -2.28 -2.16
CA LEU A 235 -18.80 -2.42 -1.04
C LEU A 235 -20.27 -2.32 -1.49
N PRO A 236 -21.18 -3.07 -0.85
CA PRO A 236 -20.97 -3.97 0.30
C PRO A 236 -20.48 -5.38 -0.09
N SER A 237 -20.33 -5.67 -1.39
CA SER A 237 -20.05 -7.03 -1.89
C SER A 237 -18.67 -7.57 -1.50
N ARG A 238 -17.73 -6.68 -1.14
CA ARG A 238 -16.33 -6.97 -0.81
C ARG A 238 -15.59 -7.74 -1.90
N VAL A 239 -16.07 -7.65 -3.15
CA VAL A 239 -15.35 -8.18 -4.30
C VAL A 239 -14.06 -7.39 -4.46
N THR A 240 -12.95 -8.10 -4.59
CA THR A 240 -11.63 -7.51 -4.81
C THR A 240 -11.05 -8.00 -6.13
N GLY A 241 -10.35 -7.09 -6.79
CA GLY A 241 -9.53 -7.39 -7.96
C GLY A 241 -8.19 -6.74 -7.73
N ILE A 242 -7.11 -7.53 -7.83
CA ILE A 242 -5.75 -7.02 -7.68
C ILE A 242 -4.87 -7.51 -8.83
N ARG A 243 -3.84 -6.73 -9.09
CA ARG A 243 -2.74 -7.05 -9.98
C ARG A 243 -1.44 -6.70 -9.29
N VAL A 244 -0.53 -7.65 -9.20
CA VAL A 244 0.78 -7.50 -8.56
C VAL A 244 1.87 -8.10 -9.44
N MET A 245 3.11 -7.73 -9.14
CA MET A 245 4.28 -8.22 -9.84
C MET A 245 5.38 -8.60 -8.85
N GLY A 246 5.88 -9.81 -9.02
CA GLY A 246 6.91 -10.41 -8.22
C GLY A 246 8.14 -10.79 -9.00
N LYS A 247 9.22 -11.04 -8.26
CA LYS A 247 10.38 -11.79 -8.74
C LYS A 247 10.54 -13.04 -7.90
N TRP A 248 10.30 -14.20 -8.50
CA TRP A 248 10.33 -15.48 -7.81
C TRP A 248 11.33 -16.39 -8.49
N ASN A 249 12.03 -17.21 -7.69
CA ASN A 249 12.77 -18.33 -8.26
C ASN A 249 11.79 -19.50 -8.35
N LEU A 250 11.46 -19.95 -9.55
CA LEU A 250 10.56 -21.07 -9.73
C LEU A 250 11.31 -22.38 -9.43
N SER A 251 10.84 -23.19 -8.48
CA SER A 251 11.63 -24.28 -7.86
C SER A 251 12.06 -25.44 -8.79
N SER A 252 11.68 -25.38 -10.06
CA SER A 252 11.99 -26.36 -11.11
C SER A 252 12.85 -25.76 -12.22
N THR A 253 13.38 -24.56 -12.03
CA THR A 253 14.27 -23.93 -12.99
C THR A 253 15.72 -24.34 -12.78
N ALA A 254 16.56 -24.06 -13.79
CA ALA A 254 17.92 -24.58 -13.85
C ALA A 254 18.88 -23.88 -12.88
N THR A 255 18.57 -22.64 -12.47
CA THR A 255 19.45 -21.81 -11.66
C THR A 255 18.66 -21.10 -10.54
N ASP A 256 19.31 -20.15 -9.86
CA ASP A 256 18.68 -19.26 -8.90
C ASP A 256 18.18 -17.94 -9.51
N ALA A 257 18.24 -17.83 -10.84
CA ALA A 257 17.71 -16.68 -11.57
C ALA A 257 16.20 -16.57 -11.34
N LYS A 258 15.74 -15.37 -10.97
CA LYS A 258 14.33 -15.13 -10.67
C LYS A 258 13.55 -14.72 -11.91
N GLU A 259 12.41 -15.34 -12.11
CA GLU A 259 11.39 -14.99 -13.10
C GLU A 259 10.60 -13.76 -12.63
N ASN A 260 10.19 -12.92 -13.58
CA ASN A 260 9.15 -11.93 -13.34
C ASN A 260 7.81 -12.65 -13.37
N VAL A 261 7.01 -12.51 -12.33
CA VAL A 261 5.68 -13.11 -12.26
C VAL A 261 4.62 -12.04 -12.06
N PHE A 262 3.75 -11.92 -13.03
CA PHE A 262 2.63 -10.99 -13.03
C PHE A 262 1.38 -11.74 -12.65
N SER A 263 0.71 -11.34 -11.57
CA SER A 263 -0.46 -12.03 -11.04
C SER A 263 -1.66 -11.11 -11.07
N ARG A 264 -2.79 -11.59 -11.61
CA ARG A 264 -4.12 -11.02 -11.46
C ARG A 264 -4.93 -11.91 -10.52
N ILE A 265 -5.47 -11.35 -9.45
CA ILE A 265 -6.31 -12.08 -8.50
C ILE A 265 -7.68 -11.42 -8.42
N ARG A 266 -8.70 -12.25 -8.43
CA ARG A 266 -10.10 -11.87 -8.22
C ARG A 266 -10.63 -12.69 -7.06
N PHE A 267 -11.22 -12.04 -6.06
CA PHE A 267 -11.77 -12.73 -4.90
C PHE A 267 -13.15 -12.19 -4.53
N ARG A 268 -13.98 -13.10 -4.01
CA ARG A 268 -15.31 -12.80 -3.50
C ARG A 268 -15.50 -13.54 -2.17
N PRO A 269 -15.70 -12.82 -1.06
CA PRO A 269 -15.89 -13.44 0.24
C PRO A 269 -17.02 -14.46 0.27
N GLY A 270 -16.79 -15.57 0.99
CA GLY A 270 -17.75 -16.66 1.13
C GLY A 270 -17.93 -17.53 -0.12
N ILE A 271 -17.22 -17.23 -1.22
CA ILE A 271 -17.28 -18.02 -2.47
C ILE A 271 -15.91 -18.59 -2.83
N GLY A 272 -14.86 -17.77 -2.75
CA GLY A 272 -13.51 -18.13 -3.17
C GLY A 272 -12.95 -17.13 -4.18
N GLY A 273 -12.00 -17.58 -5.00
CA GLY A 273 -11.36 -16.69 -5.95
C GLY A 273 -10.58 -17.40 -7.04
N ARG A 274 -9.93 -16.59 -7.87
CA ARG A 274 -9.11 -17.01 -8.99
C ARG A 274 -7.86 -16.16 -9.10
N ALA A 275 -6.74 -16.79 -9.40
CA ALA A 275 -5.49 -16.17 -9.82
C ALA A 275 -5.22 -16.56 -11.27
N ASP A 276 -4.83 -15.59 -12.09
CA ASP A 276 -4.25 -15.80 -13.42
C ASP A 276 -2.86 -15.17 -13.43
N VAL A 277 -1.86 -15.91 -13.92
CA VAL A 277 -0.48 -15.45 -13.89
C VAL A 277 0.21 -15.56 -15.24
N LEU A 278 1.21 -14.71 -15.43
CA LEU A 278 2.20 -14.81 -16.48
C LEU A 278 3.59 -14.74 -15.85
N ALA A 279 4.45 -15.71 -16.19
CA ALA A 279 5.85 -15.72 -15.77
C ALA A 279 6.78 -15.65 -16.99
N SER A 280 7.85 -14.86 -16.86
CA SER A 280 8.85 -14.64 -17.93
C SER A 280 10.23 -14.25 -17.38
N GLY A 281 11.27 -14.36 -18.21
CA GLY A 281 12.64 -14.02 -17.80
C GLY A 281 13.26 -15.09 -16.90
N GLY A 282 14.33 -14.74 -16.17
CA GLY A 282 15.04 -15.72 -15.34
C GLY A 282 15.56 -16.88 -16.16
N ASP A 283 15.18 -18.09 -15.78
CA ASP A 283 15.49 -19.33 -16.47
C ASP A 283 14.48 -19.69 -17.57
N ILE A 284 13.36 -18.95 -17.70
CA ILE A 284 12.41 -19.14 -18.80
C ILE A 284 13.07 -18.65 -20.11
N PRO A 285 13.15 -19.49 -21.16
CA PRO A 285 13.72 -19.07 -22.44
C PRO A 285 13.07 -17.80 -22.96
N ALA A 286 13.85 -16.87 -23.53
CA ALA A 286 13.34 -15.57 -23.96
C ALA A 286 12.20 -15.62 -25.00
N SER A 287 12.07 -16.74 -25.73
CA SER A 287 10.99 -16.99 -26.69
C SER A 287 9.75 -17.65 -26.08
N HIS A 288 9.73 -17.87 -24.76
CA HIS A 288 8.67 -18.54 -24.03
C HIS A 288 8.14 -17.67 -22.88
N VAL A 289 6.91 -17.96 -22.49
CA VAL A 289 6.30 -17.50 -21.24
C VAL A 289 5.49 -18.64 -20.64
N PHE A 290 5.36 -18.66 -19.32
CA PHE A 290 4.42 -19.55 -18.65
C PHE A 290 3.15 -18.80 -18.30
N ILE A 291 2.00 -19.41 -18.59
CA ILE A 291 0.69 -18.88 -18.20
C ILE A 291 0.01 -19.89 -17.30
N GLY A 292 -0.47 -19.42 -16.16
CA GLY A 292 -1.16 -20.26 -15.20
C GLY A 292 -2.49 -19.68 -14.74
N SER A 293 -3.35 -20.57 -14.27
CA SER A 293 -4.54 -20.19 -13.51
C SER A 293 -4.74 -21.12 -12.33
N ALA A 294 -5.21 -20.58 -11.23
CA ALA A 294 -5.64 -21.34 -10.06
C ALA A 294 -6.95 -20.79 -9.53
N CYS A 295 -7.83 -21.66 -9.04
CA CYS A 295 -9.04 -21.27 -8.30
C CYS A 295 -9.04 -21.91 -6.92
N TRP A 296 -9.61 -21.20 -5.96
CA TRP A 296 -9.86 -21.70 -4.62
C TRP A 296 -11.32 -21.49 -4.22
N ASP A 297 -11.79 -22.31 -3.29
CA ASP A 297 -13.13 -22.22 -2.72
C ASP A 297 -13.19 -21.26 -1.52
N ALA A 298 -14.34 -21.21 -0.86
CA ALA A 298 -14.59 -20.36 0.30
C ALA A 298 -13.77 -20.76 1.55
N GLN A 299 -13.18 -21.96 1.56
CA GLN A 299 -12.26 -22.43 2.59
C GLN A 299 -10.79 -22.17 2.20
N GLU A 300 -10.58 -21.43 1.11
CA GLU A 300 -9.27 -21.18 0.51
C GLU A 300 -8.54 -22.44 0.04
N LYS A 301 -9.27 -23.54 -0.12
CA LYS A 301 -8.70 -24.76 -0.69
C LYS A 301 -8.65 -24.60 -2.20
N GLU A 302 -7.48 -24.82 -2.78
CA GLU A 302 -7.34 -24.84 -4.24
C GLU A 302 -8.12 -26.03 -4.82
N VAL A 303 -8.97 -25.74 -5.81
CA VAL A 303 -9.87 -26.70 -6.46
C VAL A 303 -9.56 -26.90 -7.94
N PHE A 304 -8.81 -25.97 -8.53
CA PHE A 304 -8.38 -26.02 -9.92
C PHE A 304 -7.01 -25.36 -10.07
N LYS A 305 -6.14 -25.99 -10.85
CA LYS A 305 -4.85 -25.45 -11.27
C LYS A 305 -4.56 -25.84 -12.71
N ILE A 306 -3.97 -24.92 -13.46
CA ILE A 306 -3.38 -25.23 -14.76
C ILE A 306 -2.15 -24.36 -14.98
N LEU A 307 -1.15 -24.94 -15.62
CA LEU A 307 0.05 -24.25 -16.07
C LEU A 307 0.31 -24.64 -17.52
N ARG A 308 0.63 -23.66 -18.34
CA ARG A 308 0.96 -23.82 -19.75
C ARG A 308 2.29 -23.17 -20.07
N ASP A 309 3.08 -23.81 -20.92
CA ASP A 309 4.25 -23.24 -21.56
C ASP A 309 3.83 -22.77 -22.96
N CYS A 310 3.99 -21.48 -23.23
CA CYS A 310 3.53 -20.81 -24.43
C CYS A 310 4.70 -20.15 -25.17
N VAL A 311 4.65 -20.15 -26.50
CA VAL A 311 5.54 -19.32 -27.30
C VAL A 311 5.14 -17.85 -27.15
N LYS A 312 6.13 -17.01 -26.81
CA LYS A 312 5.92 -15.59 -26.51
C LYS A 312 5.30 -14.84 -27.70
N GLY A 313 4.28 -14.03 -27.43
CA GLY A 313 3.53 -13.25 -28.43
C GLY A 313 2.45 -14.04 -29.18
N THR A 314 2.25 -15.31 -28.84
CA THR A 314 1.24 -16.18 -29.47
C THR A 314 0.28 -16.81 -28.46
N GLU A 315 0.28 -16.35 -27.21
CA GLU A 315 -0.38 -16.98 -26.06
C GLU A 315 -1.90 -17.12 -26.20
N GLY A 316 -2.54 -16.31 -27.03
CA GLY A 316 -3.96 -16.39 -27.36
C GLY A 316 -4.30 -17.22 -28.61
N GLN A 317 -3.31 -17.81 -29.28
CA GLN A 317 -3.49 -18.57 -30.52
C GLN A 317 -3.73 -20.07 -30.24
N PRO A 318 -4.60 -20.75 -31.00
CA PRO A 318 -4.76 -22.19 -30.86
C PRO A 318 -3.44 -22.94 -31.09
N GLY A 319 -3.04 -23.81 -30.16
CA GLY A 319 -1.87 -24.69 -30.28
C GLY A 319 -0.52 -24.04 -29.96
N SER A 320 -0.47 -22.75 -29.59
CA SER A 320 0.77 -22.06 -29.19
C SER A 320 1.25 -22.39 -27.78
N CYS A 321 0.39 -23.03 -26.99
CA CYS A 321 0.62 -23.36 -25.60
C CYS A 321 0.49 -24.88 -25.38
N SER A 322 1.44 -25.46 -24.66
CA SER A 322 1.40 -26.84 -24.18
C SER A 322 1.04 -26.88 -22.70
N VAL A 323 0.18 -27.81 -22.28
CA VAL A 323 -0.16 -27.98 -20.87
C VAL A 323 0.99 -28.70 -20.18
N VAL A 324 1.57 -28.05 -19.17
CA VAL A 324 2.68 -28.56 -18.37
C VAL A 324 2.14 -29.25 -17.11
N PHE A 325 1.11 -28.66 -16.51
CA PHE A 325 0.46 -29.18 -15.32
C PHE A 325 -1.03 -28.85 -15.33
N LYS A 326 -1.85 -29.77 -14.82
CA LYS A 326 -3.28 -29.54 -14.59
C LYS A 326 -3.78 -30.40 -13.44
N GLU A 327 -4.54 -29.79 -12.54
CA GLU A 327 -5.26 -30.45 -11.45
C GLU A 327 -6.67 -29.87 -11.32
N GLY A 328 -7.64 -30.73 -11.02
CA GLY A 328 -9.05 -30.33 -10.90
C GLY A 328 -9.73 -29.96 -12.23
N ASP A 329 -10.95 -29.43 -12.11
CA ASP A 329 -11.75 -28.95 -13.25
C ASP A 329 -12.03 -27.45 -13.11
N LEU A 330 -12.00 -26.71 -14.23
CA LEU A 330 -12.35 -25.29 -14.25
C LEU A 330 -13.78 -25.05 -13.76
N LEU A 331 -14.67 -26.04 -13.92
CA LEU A 331 -16.04 -25.98 -13.40
C LEU A 331 -16.09 -25.92 -11.86
N ASP A 332 -15.02 -26.36 -11.17
CA ASP A 332 -14.92 -26.28 -9.72
C ASP A 332 -14.67 -24.85 -9.21
N CYS A 333 -14.21 -23.93 -10.06
CA CYS A 333 -14.19 -22.50 -9.76
C CYS A 333 -15.62 -22.03 -9.47
N LYS A 334 -15.92 -21.75 -8.21
CA LYS A 334 -17.26 -21.37 -7.77
C LYS A 334 -17.49 -19.90 -8.14
N HIS A 335 -18.23 -19.64 -9.23
CA HIS A 335 -18.76 -18.36 -9.74
C HIS A 335 -18.43 -18.18 -11.23
N ALA A 336 -19.36 -17.59 -12.00
CA ALA A 336 -19.20 -17.40 -13.44
C ALA A 336 -17.98 -16.54 -13.79
N ASP A 337 -17.75 -15.46 -13.04
CA ASP A 337 -16.59 -14.57 -13.17
C ASP A 337 -15.23 -15.29 -13.06
N PHE A 338 -15.18 -16.49 -12.46
CA PHE A 338 -13.96 -17.27 -12.30
C PHE A 338 -13.82 -18.40 -13.33
N ARG A 339 -14.81 -18.63 -14.20
CA ARG A 339 -14.84 -19.74 -15.18
C ARG A 339 -14.50 -19.31 -16.61
N GLY A 340 -14.13 -18.05 -16.82
CA GLY A 340 -13.74 -17.52 -18.12
C GLY A 340 -12.38 -17.99 -18.62
N ASP A 341 -11.95 -17.47 -19.76
CA ASP A 341 -10.62 -17.71 -20.31
C ASP A 341 -9.51 -17.22 -19.36
N VAL A 342 -8.29 -17.70 -19.59
CA VAL A 342 -7.12 -17.29 -18.81
C VAL A 342 -6.70 -15.89 -19.24
N GLU A 343 -6.79 -14.94 -18.31
CA GLU A 343 -6.59 -13.50 -18.56
C GLU A 343 -5.43 -12.97 -17.70
N PRO A 344 -4.20 -13.44 -17.90
CA PRO A 344 -3.08 -12.97 -17.11
C PRO A 344 -2.84 -11.48 -17.41
N PRO A 345 -2.20 -10.74 -16.48
CA PRO A 345 -1.77 -9.39 -16.77
C PRO A 345 -0.86 -9.31 -18.00
N ALA A 346 -0.87 -8.15 -18.67
CA ALA A 346 0.16 -7.82 -19.63
C ALA A 346 1.55 -7.80 -18.95
N GLU A 347 2.59 -8.19 -19.70
CA GLU A 347 4.00 -8.15 -19.27
C GLU A 347 4.54 -6.69 -19.26
N ASN A 348 3.86 -5.81 -18.53
CA ASN A 348 4.25 -4.42 -18.35
C ASN A 348 4.32 -4.13 -16.84
N PRO A 349 5.53 -4.09 -16.26
CA PRO A 349 5.68 -3.86 -14.83
C PRO A 349 5.23 -2.46 -14.41
N ASN A 350 5.09 -1.50 -15.33
CA ASN A 350 4.69 -0.13 -14.99
C ASN A 350 3.20 0.15 -15.22
N ASP A 351 2.40 -0.88 -15.52
CA ASP A 351 0.99 -0.71 -15.82
C ASP A 351 0.19 -0.36 -14.55
N THR A 352 -0.28 0.89 -14.52
CA THR A 352 -1.10 1.45 -13.44
C THR A 352 -2.58 1.52 -13.82
N ALA A 353 -2.96 0.97 -14.98
CA ALA A 353 -4.36 0.91 -15.39
C ALA A 353 -5.20 0.13 -14.38
N GLN A 354 -6.41 0.60 -14.16
CA GLN A 354 -7.36 -0.03 -13.24
C GLN A 354 -7.76 -1.42 -13.74
N GLU A 355 -7.98 -2.33 -12.79
CA GLU A 355 -8.46 -3.67 -13.09
C GLU A 355 -9.93 -3.63 -13.57
N PRO A 356 -10.35 -4.52 -14.49
CA PRO A 356 -11.74 -4.63 -14.89
C PRO A 356 -12.67 -4.81 -13.68
N GLY A 357 -13.76 -4.05 -13.63
CA GLY A 357 -14.70 -4.05 -12.51
C GLY A 357 -14.37 -3.07 -11.39
N ALA A 358 -13.25 -2.33 -11.48
CA ALA A 358 -12.99 -1.20 -10.61
C ALA A 358 -14.14 -0.16 -10.66
N PRO A 359 -14.45 0.53 -9.55
CA PRO A 359 -15.44 1.60 -9.53
C PRO A 359 -15.08 2.72 -10.51
N SER A 360 -16.08 3.50 -10.93
CA SER A 360 -15.90 4.57 -11.92
C SER A 360 -15.02 5.73 -11.44
N GLU A 361 -14.84 5.87 -10.13
CA GLU A 361 -14.01 6.90 -9.55
C GLU A 361 -12.53 6.60 -9.85
N THR A 362 -11.95 7.34 -10.78
CA THR A 362 -10.55 7.13 -11.17
C THR A 362 -9.63 7.85 -10.18
N PRO A 363 -8.59 7.18 -9.64
CA PRO A 363 -7.59 7.86 -8.83
C PRO A 363 -6.82 8.89 -9.65
N ASP A 364 -6.12 9.80 -8.96
CA ASP A 364 -5.16 10.68 -9.63
C ASP A 364 -4.00 9.85 -10.23
N ASP A 365 -3.18 10.47 -11.06
CA ASP A 365 -1.98 9.81 -11.57
C ASP A 365 -1.03 9.45 -10.41
N VAL A 366 -0.47 8.24 -10.45
CA VAL A 366 0.52 7.82 -9.46
C VAL A 366 1.76 8.71 -9.60
N PRO A 367 2.23 9.36 -8.51
CA PRO A 367 3.40 10.22 -8.56
C PRO A 367 4.64 9.52 -9.13
N GLY A 368 5.47 10.27 -9.85
CA GLY A 368 6.76 9.78 -10.34
C GLY A 368 7.88 9.84 -9.29
N ASP A 369 7.72 10.67 -8.24
CA ASP A 369 8.68 10.80 -7.14
C ASP A 369 8.01 11.37 -5.87
N VAL A 370 8.73 11.35 -4.75
CA VAL A 370 8.39 12.04 -3.51
C VAL A 370 8.74 13.52 -3.63
N SER A 371 7.73 14.36 -3.84
CA SER A 371 7.87 15.82 -3.93
C SER A 371 7.05 16.52 -2.85
N ALA A 372 7.57 17.64 -2.34
CA ALA A 372 6.94 18.44 -1.29
C ALA A 372 6.11 19.60 -1.86
N ASP A 373 5.68 19.50 -3.12
CA ASP A 373 5.01 20.60 -3.83
C ASP A 373 3.69 20.97 -3.15
N PHE A 374 3.76 22.04 -2.36
CA PHE A 374 2.68 22.68 -1.61
C PHE A 374 1.77 23.56 -2.48
#